data_AF-A0A660NR94-F1
#
_entry.id   AF-A0A660NR94-F1
#
_cell.length_a   1.000
_cell.length_b   1.000
_cell.length_c   1.000
_cell.angle_alpha   90.00
_cell.angle_beta   90.00
_cell.angle_gamma   90.00
#
_symmetry.space_group_name_H-M   'P 1'
#
loop_
_entity.id
_entity.type
_entity.pdbx_description
1 polymer ?
#
loop_
_entity_poly.entity_id
_entity_poly.type
_entity_poly.pdbx_seq_one_letter_code
_entity_poly.pdbx_strand_id
1 'polypeptide(L)'
;MAHTDNTTDSTLVFKYAENIKMEHTPEGIKVTLSNPWKKGETLHTYYLVDNAEKADKPSDGTLIQVPIHRGVFFTTAHANLMEMLGVQKAIVGVADAKYMLIPDVQQRLKTKYNF
;
A
#
# COMPACT_ATOMS: atom_id res chain seq x y z
N MET A 1 42.42 -13.32 4.76
CA MET A 1 41.49 -13.25 3.63
C MET A 1 40.11 -13.58 4.16
N ALA A 2 39.31 -12.57 4.47
CA ALA A 2 37.97 -12.77 5.01
C ALA A 2 37.00 -12.86 3.82
N HIS A 3 36.28 -13.98 3.74
CA HIS A 3 35.14 -14.11 2.84
C HIS A 3 34.06 -13.12 3.28
N THR A 4 33.79 -12.12 2.46
CA THR A 4 32.69 -11.17 2.63
C THR A 4 31.43 -11.76 2.01
N ASP A 5 30.77 -12.65 2.74
CA ASP A 5 29.37 -12.99 2.47
C ASP A 5 28.49 -12.05 3.30
N ASN A 6 28.17 -10.89 2.74
CA ASN A 6 27.13 -10.00 3.28
C ASN A 6 26.37 -9.38 2.12
N THR A 7 25.71 -10.23 1.33
CA THR A 7 24.57 -9.77 0.53
C THR A 7 23.35 -10.08 1.37
N THR A 8 22.90 -9.08 2.14
CA THR A 8 21.65 -9.18 2.90
C THR A 8 20.55 -9.48 1.89
N ASP A 9 20.04 -10.71 1.89
CA ASP A 9 18.86 -11.08 1.12
C ASP A 9 17.67 -10.32 1.74
N SER A 10 17.49 -9.08 1.28
CA SER A 10 16.53 -8.11 1.75
C SER A 10 15.12 -8.37 1.21
N THR A 11 14.91 -9.54 0.61
CA THR A 11 13.64 -9.95 0.00
C THR A 11 12.70 -10.54 1.05
N LEU A 12 11.53 -9.95 1.20
CA LEU A 12 10.44 -10.49 2.01
C LEU A 12 9.70 -11.56 1.19
N VAL A 13 9.75 -12.80 1.66
CA VAL A 13 9.10 -13.94 1.00
C VAL A 13 7.72 -14.19 1.62
N PHE A 14 6.67 -14.07 0.80
CA PHE A 14 5.32 -14.45 1.20
C PHE A 14 5.05 -15.91 0.86
N LYS A 15 4.67 -16.71 1.86
CA LYS A 15 4.41 -18.15 1.65
C LYS A 15 3.31 -18.45 0.63
N TYR A 16 2.26 -17.61 0.59
CA TYR A 16 1.08 -17.85 -0.25
C TYR A 16 0.81 -16.74 -1.27
N ALA A 17 1.44 -15.56 -1.12
CA ALA A 17 1.25 -14.44 -2.04
C ALA A 17 2.36 -14.44 -3.11
N GLU A 18 2.34 -15.45 -3.96
CA GLU A 18 3.42 -15.74 -4.93
C GLU A 18 3.60 -14.66 -6.00
N ASN A 19 2.58 -13.81 -6.23
CA ASN A 19 2.63 -12.73 -7.21
C ASN A 19 3.20 -11.42 -6.65
N ILE A 20 3.52 -11.35 -5.35
CA ILE A 20 4.02 -10.15 -4.70
C ILE A 20 5.45 -10.40 -4.21
N LYS A 21 6.39 -9.59 -4.67
CA LYS A 21 7.76 -9.57 -4.16
C LYS A 21 8.02 -8.23 -3.47
N MET A 22 8.61 -8.25 -2.28
CA MET A 22 9.04 -7.03 -1.57
C MET A 22 10.53 -7.08 -1.28
N GLU A 23 11.23 -5.98 -1.52
CA GLU A 23 12.68 -5.88 -1.35
C GLU A 23 13.02 -4.59 -0.61
N HIS A 24 13.78 -4.66 0.48
CA HIS A 24 14.30 -3.45 1.11
C HIS A 24 15.36 -2.80 0.22
N THR A 25 15.26 -1.48 0.12
CA THR A 25 16.19 -0.59 -0.57
C THR A 25 16.67 0.47 0.42
N PRO A 26 17.75 1.21 0.12
CA PRO A 26 18.18 2.32 0.97
C PRO A 26 17.12 3.41 1.17
N GLU A 27 16.18 3.55 0.23
CA GLU A 27 15.15 4.60 0.22
C GLU A 27 13.80 4.15 0.82
N GLY A 28 13.63 2.85 1.07
CA GLY A 28 12.36 2.27 1.52
C GLY A 28 12.17 0.84 1.02
N ILE A 29 10.97 0.49 0.56
CA ILE A 29 10.63 -0.87 0.10
C ILE A 29 10.17 -0.83 -1.36
N LYS A 30 10.81 -1.61 -2.23
CA LYS A 30 10.35 -1.86 -3.58
C LYS A 30 9.39 -3.05 -3.57
N VAL A 31 8.20 -2.89 -4.13
CA VAL A 31 7.19 -3.94 -4.27
C VAL A 31 6.97 -4.19 -5.75
N THR A 32 7.18 -5.43 -6.19
CA THR A 32 6.93 -5.84 -7.57
C THR A 32 5.74 -6.79 -7.62
N LEU A 33 4.76 -6.47 -8.47
CA LEU A 33 3.58 -7.29 -8.71
C LEU A 33 3.74 -8.01 -10.05
N SER A 34 3.80 -9.34 -10.02
CA SER A 34 3.83 -10.18 -11.22
C SER A 34 2.50 -10.10 -11.96
N ASN A 35 2.53 -10.15 -13.29
CA ASN A 35 1.34 -10.16 -14.12
C ASN A 35 0.68 -11.54 -14.11
N PRO A 36 -0.51 -11.69 -13.49
CA PRO A 36 -1.16 -13.00 -13.38
C PRO A 36 -1.73 -13.46 -14.73
N TRP A 37 -1.93 -12.56 -15.68
CA TRP A 37 -2.44 -12.87 -17.01
C TRP A 37 -1.34 -13.12 -18.05
N LYS A 38 -0.10 -12.69 -17.77
CA LYS A 38 1.05 -12.85 -18.67
C LYS A 38 2.29 -13.29 -17.90
N LYS A 39 2.54 -14.61 -17.92
CA LYS A 39 3.64 -15.22 -17.17
C LYS A 39 4.99 -14.58 -17.55
N GLY A 40 5.74 -14.17 -16.55
CA GLY A 40 7.07 -13.56 -16.71
C GLY A 40 7.06 -12.04 -16.91
N GLU A 41 5.89 -11.43 -17.10
CA GLU A 41 5.77 -9.96 -17.14
C GLU A 41 5.49 -9.39 -15.74
N THR A 42 6.00 -8.18 -15.50
CA THR A 42 5.63 -7.37 -14.32
C THR A 42 4.35 -6.61 -14.64
N LEU A 43 3.35 -6.69 -13.76
CA LEU A 43 2.13 -5.90 -13.87
C LEU A 43 2.38 -4.45 -13.45
N HIS A 44 3.03 -4.27 -12.30
CA HIS A 44 3.34 -2.95 -11.76
C HIS A 44 4.42 -3.01 -10.67
N THR A 45 5.07 -1.87 -10.43
CA THR A 45 6.03 -1.70 -9.34
C THR A 45 5.61 -0.52 -8.47
N TYR A 46 5.65 -0.71 -7.15
CA TYR A 46 5.44 0.32 -6.14
C TYR A 46 6.70 0.56 -5.34
N TYR A 47 6.96 1.81 -4.98
CA TYR A 47 8.06 2.20 -4.11
C TYR A 47 7.47 2.82 -2.85
N LEU A 48 7.57 2.12 -1.72
CA LEU A 48 7.04 2.55 -0.43
C LEU A 48 8.13 3.31 0.32
N VAL A 49 7.87 4.57 0.64
CA VAL A 49 8.85 5.47 1.29
C VAL A 49 8.21 6.21 2.45
N ASP A 50 9.02 6.63 3.42
CA ASP A 50 8.50 7.39 4.58
C ASP A 50 8.15 8.85 4.22
N ASN A 51 8.84 9.42 3.22
CA ASN A 51 8.62 10.79 2.76
C ASN A 51 8.70 10.87 1.23
N ALA A 52 7.54 10.98 0.57
CA ALA A 52 7.47 11.02 -0.89
C ALA A 52 7.94 12.36 -1.51
N GLU A 53 8.06 13.43 -0.72
CA GLU A 53 8.58 14.72 -1.20
C GLU A 53 10.11 14.71 -1.33
N LYS A 54 10.78 13.90 -0.51
CA LYS A 54 12.26 13.78 -0.48
C LYS A 54 12.80 12.60 -1.27
N ALA A 55 11.97 11.63 -1.60
CA ALA A 55 12.38 10.44 -2.34
C ALA A 55 12.49 10.73 -3.84
N ASP A 56 13.41 10.03 -4.50
CA ASP A 56 13.54 10.10 -5.95
C ASP A 56 12.32 9.49 -6.63
N LYS A 57 11.83 10.15 -7.68
CA LYS A 57 10.65 9.68 -8.41
C LYS A 57 11.05 8.54 -9.34
N PRO A 58 10.49 7.33 -9.17
CA PRO A 58 10.80 6.21 -10.04
C PRO A 58 10.23 6.43 -11.44
N SER A 59 10.97 6.02 -12.47
CA SER A 59 10.49 6.05 -13.86
C SER A 59 9.63 4.85 -14.22
N ASP A 60 9.66 3.78 -13.43
CA ASP A 60 9.09 2.45 -13.72
C ASP A 60 8.00 2.02 -12.74
N GLY A 61 7.46 2.93 -11.94
CA GLY A 61 6.49 2.56 -10.91
C GLY A 61 5.79 3.73 -10.24
N THR A 62 5.08 3.44 -9.16
CA THR A 62 4.36 4.43 -8.36
C THR A 62 5.02 4.58 -6.99
N LEU A 63 5.44 5.81 -6.68
CA LEU A 63 5.90 6.19 -5.35
C LEU A 63 4.69 6.35 -4.40
N ILE A 64 4.73 5.68 -3.26
CA ILE A 64 3.69 5.72 -2.23
C ILE A 64 4.34 6.08 -0.89
N GLN A 65 3.83 7.14 -0.27
CA GLN A 65 4.20 7.46 1.10
C GLN A 65 3.50 6.53 2.08
N VAL A 66 4.26 5.90 2.98
CA VAL A 66 3.76 5.08 4.09
C VAL A 66 4.19 5.67 5.43
N PRO A 67 3.34 5.65 6.48
CA PRO A 67 1.96 5.17 6.45
C PRO A 67 1.05 6.09 5.60
N ILE A 68 -0.06 5.54 5.11
CA ILE A 68 -1.06 6.31 4.36
C ILE A 68 -1.87 7.15 5.34
N HIS A 69 -1.87 8.46 5.15
CA HIS A 69 -2.58 9.40 6.03
C HIS A 69 -3.94 9.85 5.47
N ARG A 70 -4.13 9.73 4.15
CA ARG A 70 -5.35 10.15 3.45
C ARG A 70 -5.58 9.21 2.26
N GLY A 71 -6.69 8.49 2.27
CA GLY A 71 -7.07 7.56 1.21
C GLY A 71 -8.57 7.58 0.91
N VAL A 72 -8.91 7.31 -0.35
CA VAL A 72 -10.28 7.04 -0.80
C VAL A 72 -10.43 5.55 -1.02
N PHE A 73 -11.37 4.92 -0.34
CA PHE A 73 -11.52 3.46 -0.32
C PHE A 73 -12.73 3.01 -1.12
N PHE A 74 -12.50 2.07 -2.03
CA PHE A 74 -13.53 1.65 -2.99
C PHE A 74 -14.33 0.44 -2.51
N THR A 75 -13.77 -0.37 -1.62
CA THR A 75 -14.47 -1.54 -1.07
C THR A 75 -14.63 -1.41 0.44
N THR A 76 -15.75 -1.90 0.94
CA THR A 76 -16.04 -1.95 2.38
C THR A 76 -14.98 -2.74 3.15
N ALA A 77 -14.43 -3.81 2.55
CA ALA A 77 -13.38 -4.61 3.19
C ALA A 77 -12.10 -3.80 3.46
N HIS A 78 -11.59 -3.05 2.47
CA HIS A 78 -10.39 -2.23 2.67
C HIS A 78 -10.64 -1.05 3.62
N ALA A 79 -11.82 -0.41 3.53
CA ALA A 79 -12.17 0.64 4.47
C ALA A 79 -12.28 0.09 5.91
N ASN A 80 -12.87 -1.10 6.10
CA ASN A 80 -13.04 -1.70 7.43
C ASN A 80 -11.70 -2.15 8.02
N LEU A 81 -10.75 -2.58 7.18
CA LEU A 81 -9.39 -2.85 7.62
C LEU A 81 -8.75 -1.63 8.32
N MET A 82 -9.03 -0.41 7.85
CA MET A 82 -8.52 0.80 8.49
C MET A 82 -9.10 1.02 9.90
N GLU A 83 -10.37 0.68 10.13
CA GLU A 83 -10.96 0.67 11.48
C GLU A 83 -10.31 -0.39 12.37
N MET A 84 -10.11 -1.60 11.85
CA MET A 84 -9.48 -2.71 12.60
C MET A 84 -8.04 -2.37 13.01
N LEU A 85 -7.33 -1.60 12.18
CA LEU A 85 -5.99 -1.09 12.46
C LEU A 85 -5.98 0.18 13.34
N GLY A 86 -7.14 0.72 13.73
CA GLY A 86 -7.27 1.92 14.55
C GLY A 86 -6.91 3.23 13.84
N VAL A 87 -6.88 3.21 12.50
CA VAL A 87 -6.45 4.33 11.64
C VAL A 87 -7.56 4.81 10.69
N GLN A 88 -8.83 4.63 11.08
CA GLN A 88 -9.99 5.02 10.28
C GLN A 88 -10.04 6.50 9.88
N LYS A 89 -9.33 7.38 10.58
CA LYS A 89 -9.16 8.80 10.19
C LYS A 89 -8.43 8.98 8.86
N ALA A 90 -7.68 7.99 8.40
CA ALA A 90 -7.07 8.01 7.08
C ALA A 90 -8.11 7.87 5.95
N ILE A 91 -9.34 7.42 6.24
CA ILE A 91 -10.44 7.36 5.27
C ILE A 91 -10.98 8.77 5.07
N VAL A 92 -10.57 9.43 3.98
CA VAL A 92 -11.05 10.77 3.58
C VAL A 92 -12.07 10.70 2.44
N GLY A 93 -12.49 9.50 2.07
CA GLY A 93 -13.54 9.29 1.10
C GLY A 93 -13.83 7.82 0.87
N VAL A 94 -15.03 7.53 0.37
CA VAL A 94 -15.44 6.19 -0.01
C VAL A 94 -16.19 6.22 -1.34
N ALA A 95 -15.99 5.20 -2.17
CA ALA A 95 -16.88 4.96 -3.30
C ALA A 95 -18.16 4.26 -2.82
N ASP A 96 -19.24 4.37 -3.61
CA ASP A 96 -20.51 3.68 -3.37
C ASP A 96 -20.99 3.71 -1.92
N ALA A 97 -20.99 4.91 -1.32
CA ALA A 97 -21.28 5.17 0.09
C ALA A 97 -22.52 4.43 0.65
N LYS A 98 -23.54 4.20 -0.20
CA LYS A 98 -24.76 3.44 0.15
C LYS A 98 -24.50 1.98 0.56
N TYR A 99 -23.37 1.38 0.17
CA TYR A 99 -22.97 0.01 0.52
C TYR A 99 -21.93 -0.05 1.65
N MET A 100 -21.50 1.09 2.19
CA MET A 100 -20.47 1.15 3.21
C MET A 100 -21.07 0.80 4.59
N LEU A 101 -20.78 -0.39 5.13
CA LEU A 101 -21.39 -0.85 6.39
C LEU A 101 -20.67 -0.39 7.66
N ILE A 102 -19.66 0.46 7.52
CA ILE A 102 -18.81 0.92 8.61
C ILE A 102 -19.53 2.04 9.39
N PRO A 103 -19.82 1.87 10.70
CA PRO A 103 -20.59 2.84 11.47
C PRO A 103 -19.99 4.25 11.47
N ASP A 104 -18.68 4.37 11.63
CA ASP A 104 -17.97 5.66 11.57
C ASP A 104 -18.19 6.35 10.21
N VAL A 105 -18.00 5.61 9.11
CA VAL A 105 -18.19 6.16 7.76
C VAL A 105 -19.64 6.62 7.55
N GLN A 106 -20.62 5.81 7.96
CA GLN A 106 -22.04 6.17 7.87
C GLN A 106 -22.37 7.41 8.70
N GLN A 107 -21.74 7.57 9.87
CA GLN A 107 -21.91 8.76 10.69
C GLN A 107 -21.31 10.01 10.03
N ARG A 108 -20.11 9.90 9.44
CA ARG A 108 -19.48 11.01 8.71
C ARG A 108 -20.28 11.41 7.48
N LEU A 109 -20.84 10.46 6.72
CA LEU A 109 -21.68 10.74 5.55
C LEU A 109 -22.95 11.54 5.87
N LYS A 110 -23.52 11.34 7.06
CA LYS A 110 -24.70 12.11 7.52
C LYS A 110 -24.33 13.54 7.95
N THR A 111 -23.08 13.75 8.31
CA THR A 111 -22.58 15.04 8.79
C THR A 111 -22.01 15.78 7.59
N LYS A 112 -22.72 16.81 7.10
CA LYS A 112 -22.51 17.49 5.80
C LYS A 112 -21.09 18.07 5.51
N TYR A 113 -20.07 17.83 6.36
CA TYR A 113 -18.76 18.50 6.31
C TYR A 113 -17.51 17.67 6.66
N ASN A 114 -17.55 16.39 7.02
CA ASN A 114 -16.38 15.78 7.68
C ASN A 114 -15.80 14.53 6.99
N PHE A 115 -15.07 14.77 5.89
CA PHE A 115 -13.94 13.94 5.47
C PHE A 115 -12.69 14.83 5.32
#